data_AF-A0A0S3SXP6-F1
#
_entry.id   AF-A0A0S3SXP6-F1
#
_cell.length_a   1.000
_cell.length_b   1.000
_cell.length_c   1.000
_cell.angle_alpha   90.00
_cell.angle_beta   90.00
_cell.angle_gamma   90.00
#
_symmetry.space_group_name_H-M   'P 1'
#
loop_
_entity.id
_entity.type
_entity.pdbx_description
1 polymer ?
#
loop_
_entity_poly.entity_id
_entity_poly.type
_entity_poly.pdbx_seq_one_letter_code
_entity_poly.pdbx_strand_id
1 'polypeptide(L)'
;MWLSKNFRFSVLSSIAKFPPFLPIHNSLFCSHSQTSLNDEAVSQFNRLLHKRHVPPIFEFGKILGFLVRMKRYPTAISLIKEMELKGILCDHANLNLLINCFCHLDKLAFAFSVFAKILKRGYHPDAITLNTLMRGLCDKGEVKEAFNLHDKVIALGFRFNHITYAILINGLSKIGETEAAIKLLRSIQGRSAEAMEAKVV
;
A
#
# COMPACT_ATOMS: atom_id res chain seq x y z
N MET A 1 -3.67 14.18 -60.54
CA MET A 1 -4.14 15.57 -60.55
C MET A 1 -4.90 15.80 -59.25
N TRP A 2 -4.37 16.68 -58.40
CA TRP A 2 -4.88 17.03 -57.07
C TRP A 2 -6.18 17.85 -57.12
N LEU A 3 -6.99 17.76 -56.06
CA LEU A 3 -7.61 18.85 -55.24
C LEU A 3 -8.73 18.22 -54.39
N SER A 4 -8.49 17.90 -53.11
CA SER A 4 -8.59 18.77 -51.91
C SER A 4 -10.02 19.13 -51.49
N LYS A 5 -10.49 18.52 -50.39
CA LYS A 5 -11.32 19.19 -49.39
C LYS A 5 -10.77 18.88 -48.00
N ASN A 6 -10.18 19.92 -47.41
CA ASN A 6 -9.65 19.99 -46.06
C ASN A 6 -10.78 19.98 -45.03
N PHE A 7 -10.72 19.07 -44.06
CA PHE A 7 -11.25 19.31 -42.72
C PHE A 7 -10.08 19.17 -41.75
N ARG A 8 -9.59 20.31 -41.26
CA ARG A 8 -8.56 20.38 -40.22
C ARG A 8 -9.21 20.03 -38.88
N PHE A 9 -9.03 18.81 -38.40
CA PHE A 9 -9.05 18.56 -36.96
C PHE A 9 -7.66 18.86 -36.42
N SER A 10 -7.51 20.08 -35.91
CA SER A 10 -6.30 20.53 -35.25
C SER A 10 -6.29 20.05 -33.80
N VAL A 11 -5.18 19.41 -33.42
CA VAL A 11 -4.64 19.28 -32.06
C VAL A 11 -5.33 18.28 -31.12
N LEU A 12 -5.05 16.99 -31.34
CA LEU A 12 -4.83 16.04 -30.25
C LEU A 12 -3.39 16.20 -29.74
N SER A 13 -3.14 17.19 -28.88
CA SER A 13 -1.82 17.31 -28.22
C SER A 13 -1.86 16.75 -26.80
N SER A 14 -0.97 15.80 -26.57
CA SER A 14 -0.42 15.43 -25.26
C SER A 14 -1.33 14.64 -24.34
N ILE A 15 -1.60 13.40 -24.75
CA ILE A 15 -1.57 12.28 -23.80
C ILE A 15 -0.19 12.35 -23.15
N ALA A 16 -0.15 12.69 -21.86
CA ALA A 16 1.06 12.66 -21.07
C ALA A 16 1.58 11.21 -21.09
N LYS A 17 2.53 10.94 -22.00
CA LYS A 17 3.31 9.72 -21.99
C LYS A 17 4.11 9.75 -20.71
N PHE A 18 3.62 9.00 -19.73
CA PHE A 18 4.41 8.52 -18.61
C PHE A 18 5.75 8.00 -19.17
N PRO A 19 6.92 8.34 -18.61
CA PRO A 19 8.12 7.61 -18.98
C PRO A 19 7.87 6.12 -18.68
N PRO A 20 8.17 5.21 -19.62
CA PRO A 20 7.96 3.79 -19.39
C PRO A 20 8.87 3.37 -18.24
N PHE A 21 8.26 2.83 -17.19
CA PHE A 21 8.89 2.10 -16.08
C PHE A 21 10.19 2.69 -15.52
N LEU A 22 10.08 3.35 -14.37
CA LEU A 22 11.21 3.54 -13.46
C LEU A 22 11.89 2.18 -13.24
N PRO A 23 13.21 2.05 -13.47
CA PRO A 23 13.89 0.77 -13.51
C PRO A 23 13.71 0.02 -12.18
N ILE A 24 13.13 -1.19 -12.27
CA ILE A 24 12.78 -2.01 -11.10
C ILE A 24 13.99 -2.76 -10.54
N HIS A 25 15.13 -2.79 -11.23
CA HIS A 25 16.35 -3.39 -10.70
C HIS A 25 17.59 -2.67 -11.21
N ASN A 26 18.36 -2.06 -10.29
CA ASN A 26 19.81 -2.16 -10.20
C ASN A 26 20.34 -1.32 -9.02
N SER A 27 20.97 -2.01 -8.08
CA SER A 27 21.50 -1.53 -6.80
C SER A 27 22.77 -0.66 -6.92
N LEU A 28 22.88 0.19 -7.94
CA LEU A 28 24.04 1.05 -8.19
C LEU A 28 23.71 2.53 -8.47
N PHE A 29 22.44 2.96 -8.39
CA PHE A 29 22.08 4.37 -8.59
C PHE A 29 22.34 5.23 -7.33
N CYS A 30 23.33 6.13 -7.41
CA CYS A 30 23.74 7.13 -6.43
C CYS A 30 22.56 7.81 -5.71
N SER A 31 22.73 8.12 -4.42
CA SER A 31 21.77 8.87 -3.60
C SER A 31 21.28 10.18 -4.25
N HIS A 32 22.17 10.89 -4.97
CA HIS A 32 21.84 12.12 -5.69
C HIS A 32 20.77 11.92 -6.79
N SER A 33 20.82 10.79 -7.50
CA SER A 33 19.84 10.45 -8.54
C SER A 33 18.47 10.07 -7.96
N GLN A 34 18.44 9.42 -6.79
CA GLN A 34 17.19 9.07 -6.11
C GLN A 34 16.52 10.30 -5.51
N THR A 35 17.29 11.25 -4.97
CA THR A 35 16.76 12.56 -4.53
C THR A 35 16.11 13.29 -5.70
N SER A 36 16.78 13.36 -6.85
CA SER A 36 16.25 13.97 -8.07
C SER A 36 14.95 13.30 -8.57
N LEU A 37 14.85 11.97 -8.52
CA LEU A 37 13.64 11.24 -8.89
C LEU A 37 12.46 11.49 -7.93
N ASN A 38 12.75 11.64 -6.63
CA ASN A 38 11.73 11.98 -5.64
C ASN A 38 11.21 13.40 -5.84
N ASP A 39 12.10 14.35 -6.13
CA ASP A 39 11.73 15.74 -6.40
C ASP A 39 10.87 15.87 -7.65
N GLU A 40 11.19 15.11 -8.71
CA GLU A 40 10.37 15.02 -9.92
C GLU A 40 8.99 14.43 -9.63
N ALA A 41 8.91 13.36 -8.82
CA ALA A 41 7.63 12.78 -8.41
C ALA A 41 6.76 13.80 -7.64
N VAL A 42 7.35 14.57 -6.72
CA VAL A 42 6.66 15.64 -5.99
C VAL A 42 6.21 16.75 -6.96
N SER A 43 7.06 17.18 -7.88
CA SER A 43 6.73 18.18 -8.91
C SER A 43 5.54 17.74 -9.76
N GLN A 44 5.54 16.48 -10.21
CA GLN A 44 4.42 15.91 -10.96
C GLN A 44 3.13 15.86 -10.15
N PHE A 45 3.21 15.50 -8.87
CA PHE A 45 2.06 15.50 -7.97
C PHE A 45 1.45 16.89 -7.84
N ASN A 46 2.28 17.90 -7.57
CA ASN A 46 1.85 19.30 -7.45
C ASN A 46 1.23 19.79 -8.76
N ARG A 47 1.79 19.41 -9.91
CA ARG A 47 1.19 19.72 -11.20
C ARG A 47 -0.21 19.10 -11.34
N LEU A 48 -0.44 17.89 -10.84
CA LEU A 48 -1.78 17.27 -10.84
C LEU A 48 -2.76 18.01 -9.93
N LEU A 49 -2.32 18.45 -8.73
CA LEU A 49 -3.15 19.21 -7.79
C LEU A 49 -3.66 20.53 -8.37
N HIS A 50 -2.87 21.18 -9.22
CA HIS A 50 -3.20 22.49 -9.78
C HIS A 50 -3.87 22.45 -11.16
N LYS A 51 -4.18 21.26 -11.70
CA LYS A 51 -4.94 21.16 -12.95
C LYS A 51 -6.37 21.69 -12.75
N ARG A 52 -6.86 22.45 -13.74
CA ARG A 52 -8.25 22.96 -13.76
C ARG A 52 -9.31 21.87 -13.67
N HIS A 53 -9.04 20.71 -14.29
CA HIS A 53 -9.86 19.51 -14.15
C HIS A 53 -9.17 18.55 -13.20
N VAL A 54 -9.87 18.15 -12.14
CA VAL A 54 -9.37 17.19 -11.15
C VAL A 54 -9.02 15.89 -11.86
N PRO A 55 -7.72 15.50 -11.89
CA PRO A 55 -7.34 14.26 -12.54
C PRO A 55 -7.89 13.06 -11.74
N PRO A 56 -8.08 11.91 -12.38
CA PRO A 56 -8.53 10.71 -11.70
C PRO A 56 -7.64 10.36 -10.50
N ILE A 57 -8.26 9.91 -9.41
CA ILE A 57 -7.56 9.67 -8.15
C ILE A 57 -6.41 8.66 -8.25
N PHE A 58 -6.53 7.70 -9.15
CA PHE A 58 -5.51 6.67 -9.35
C PHE A 58 -4.17 7.25 -9.88
N GLU A 59 -4.18 8.41 -10.56
CA GLU A 59 -2.95 9.06 -11.01
C GLU A 59 -2.12 9.59 -9.84
N PHE A 60 -2.77 10.11 -8.80
CA PHE A 60 -2.10 10.45 -7.55
C PHE A 60 -1.56 9.18 -6.87
N GLY A 61 -2.37 8.10 -6.85
CA GLY A 61 -2.00 6.82 -6.26
C GLY A 61 -0.72 6.21 -6.84
N LYS A 62 -0.46 6.38 -8.15
CA LYS A 62 0.80 5.93 -8.78
C LYS A 62 2.02 6.64 -8.20
N ILE A 63 1.96 7.97 -8.08
CA ILE A 63 3.06 8.79 -7.58
C ILE A 63 3.28 8.50 -6.08
N LEU A 64 2.20 8.41 -5.31
CA LEU A 64 2.26 8.05 -3.90
C LEU A 64 2.86 6.66 -3.70
N GLY A 65 2.41 5.66 -4.49
CA GLY A 65 2.96 4.31 -4.45
C GLY A 65 4.46 4.27 -4.77
N PHE A 66 4.92 5.09 -5.72
CA PHE A 66 6.35 5.27 -5.99
C PHE A 66 7.10 5.82 -4.77
N LEU A 67 6.63 6.93 -4.18
CA LEU A 67 7.27 7.55 -3.01
C LEU A 67 7.33 6.60 -1.81
N VAL A 68 6.27 5.81 -1.59
CA VAL A 68 6.22 4.79 -0.54
C VAL A 68 7.24 3.68 -0.79
N ARG A 69 7.38 3.20 -2.03
CA ARG A 69 8.43 2.22 -2.40
C ARG A 69 9.84 2.78 -2.19
N MET A 70 10.03 4.09 -2.41
CA MET A 70 11.28 4.79 -2.13
C MET A 70 11.45 5.16 -0.66
N LYS A 71 10.59 4.66 0.24
CA LYS A 71 10.59 4.92 1.69
C LYS A 71 10.48 6.40 2.07
N ARG A 72 9.93 7.24 1.18
CA ARG A 72 9.67 8.67 1.41
C ARG A 72 8.35 8.88 2.14
N TYR A 73 8.15 8.17 3.25
CA TYR A 73 6.87 8.13 3.98
C TYR A 73 6.38 9.51 4.45
N PRO A 74 7.22 10.40 5.03
CA PRO A 74 6.77 11.73 5.44
C PRO A 74 6.27 12.57 4.25
N THR A 75 6.95 12.48 3.11
CA THR A 75 6.54 13.16 1.88
C THR A 75 5.20 12.62 1.39
N ALA A 76 5.03 11.29 1.29
CA ALA A 76 3.77 10.68 0.88
C ALA A 76 2.60 11.07 1.80
N ILE A 77 2.81 11.10 3.12
CA ILE A 77 1.80 11.56 4.09
C ILE A 77 1.43 13.03 3.84
N SER A 78 2.42 13.91 3.65
CA SER A 78 2.19 15.33 3.38
C SER A 78 1.36 15.55 2.12
N LEU A 79 1.70 14.85 1.04
CA LEU A 79 1.00 14.94 -0.24
C LEU A 79 -0.44 14.41 -0.16
N ILE A 80 -0.67 13.30 0.54
CA ILE A 80 -2.04 12.80 0.81
C ILE A 80 -2.84 13.84 1.59
N LYS A 81 -2.26 14.45 2.63
CA LYS A 81 -2.92 15.50 3.40
C LYS A 81 -3.27 16.72 2.53
N GLU A 82 -2.39 17.10 1.62
CA GLU A 82 -2.63 18.19 0.68
C GLU A 82 -3.78 17.87 -0.29
N MET A 83 -3.87 16.64 -0.80
CA MET A 83 -5.04 16.20 -1.58
C MET A 83 -6.35 16.41 -0.80
N GLU A 84 -6.39 15.99 0.46
CA GLU A 84 -7.59 16.12 1.28
C GLU A 84 -7.94 17.59 1.56
N LEU A 85 -6.94 18.46 1.79
CA LEU A 85 -7.13 19.90 1.96
C LEU A 85 -7.67 20.58 0.70
N LYS A 86 -7.38 20.03 -0.49
CA LYS A 86 -7.96 20.46 -1.78
C LYS A 86 -9.32 19.83 -2.08
N GLY A 87 -9.89 19.06 -1.15
CA GLY A 87 -11.18 18.40 -1.31
C GLY A 87 -11.13 17.13 -2.17
N ILE A 88 -9.93 16.62 -2.49
CA ILE A 88 -9.77 15.37 -3.23
C ILE A 88 -9.79 14.21 -2.23
N LEU A 89 -10.86 13.43 -2.24
CA LEU A 89 -11.08 12.35 -1.29
C LEU A 89 -10.25 11.12 -1.63
N CYS A 90 -9.39 10.66 -0.72
CA CYS A 90 -8.66 9.39 -0.87
C CYS A 90 -9.59 8.19 -1.12
N ASP A 91 -9.22 7.33 -2.06
CA ASP A 91 -9.82 6.00 -2.23
C ASP A 91 -9.20 4.98 -1.25
N HIS A 92 -9.69 3.74 -1.29
CA HIS A 92 -9.18 2.67 -0.44
C HIS A 92 -7.67 2.42 -0.61
N ALA A 93 -7.15 2.48 -1.84
CA ALA A 93 -5.73 2.25 -2.11
C ALA A 93 -4.84 3.32 -1.47
N ASN A 94 -5.22 4.60 -1.57
CA ASN A 94 -4.49 5.69 -0.94
C ASN A 94 -4.52 5.61 0.59
N LEU A 95 -5.64 5.16 1.18
CA LEU A 95 -5.72 4.92 2.63
C LEU A 95 -4.81 3.77 3.07
N ASN A 96 -4.70 2.70 2.28
CA ASN A 96 -3.77 1.60 2.54
C ASN A 96 -2.30 2.05 2.48
N LEU A 97 -1.94 2.91 1.52
CA LEU A 97 -0.62 3.54 1.47
C LEU A 97 -0.35 4.35 2.75
N LEU A 98 -1.34 5.09 3.24
CA LEU A 98 -1.21 5.90 4.44
C LEU A 98 -1.01 5.04 5.70
N ILE A 99 -1.74 3.93 5.82
CA ILE A 99 -1.51 2.92 6.88
C ILE A 99 -0.08 2.40 6.82
N ASN A 100 0.39 2.00 5.63
CA ASN A 100 1.75 1.49 5.44
C ASN A 100 2.81 2.52 5.87
N CYS A 101 2.66 3.79 5.46
CA CYS A 101 3.53 4.88 5.88
C CYS A 101 3.57 5.04 7.41
N PHE A 102 2.42 5.01 8.08
CA PHE A 102 2.37 5.14 9.53
C PHE A 102 2.96 3.94 10.26
N CYS A 103 2.73 2.71 9.80
CA CYS A 103 3.39 1.53 10.36
C CYS A 103 4.92 1.64 10.26
N HIS A 104 5.45 2.03 9.10
CA HIS A 104 6.90 2.20 8.93
C HIS A 104 7.53 3.34 9.73
N LEU A 105 6.73 4.30 10.18
CA LEU A 105 7.16 5.42 11.03
C LEU A 105 6.89 5.16 12.52
N ASP A 106 6.55 3.93 12.90
CA ASP A 106 6.15 3.54 14.26
C ASP A 106 5.00 4.40 14.85
N LYS A 107 4.09 4.83 13.97
CA LYS A 107 2.97 5.71 14.27
C LYS A 107 1.65 4.93 14.26
N LEU A 108 1.60 3.81 14.98
CA LEU A 108 0.46 2.87 14.95
C LEU A 108 -0.89 3.50 15.32
N ALA A 109 -0.93 4.45 16.24
CA ALA A 109 -2.17 5.17 16.57
C ALA A 109 -2.78 5.87 15.34
N PHE A 110 -1.93 6.48 14.50
CA PHE A 110 -2.37 7.09 13.25
C PHE A 110 -2.76 6.03 12.22
N ALA A 111 -2.04 4.91 12.14
CA ALA A 111 -2.41 3.79 11.27
C ALA A 111 -3.81 3.25 11.60
N PHE A 112 -4.12 3.03 12.88
CA PHE A 112 -5.45 2.60 13.32
C PHE A 112 -6.54 3.67 13.13
N SER A 113 -6.20 4.96 13.24
CA SER A 113 -7.12 6.05 12.89
C SER A 113 -7.51 6.02 11.40
N VAL A 114 -6.53 5.74 10.52
CA VAL A 114 -6.81 5.56 9.09
C VAL A 114 -7.61 4.28 8.83
N PHE A 115 -7.34 3.20 9.56
CA PHE A 115 -8.15 1.98 9.50
C PHE A 115 -9.61 2.23 9.91
N ALA A 116 -9.84 2.97 10.99
CA ALA A 116 -11.20 3.39 11.38
C ALA A 116 -11.87 4.25 10.29
N LYS A 117 -11.10 5.08 9.59
CA LYS A 117 -11.58 5.86 8.43
C LYS A 117 -11.96 4.97 7.24
N ILE A 118 -11.24 3.88 6.97
CA ILE A 118 -11.61 2.86 5.97
C ILE A 118 -12.99 2.30 6.31
N LEU A 119 -13.17 1.83 7.56
CA LEU A 119 -14.45 1.28 8.03
C LEU A 119 -15.59 2.30 7.96
N LYS A 120 -15.36 3.53 8.42
CA LYS A 120 -16.36 4.61 8.42
C LYS A 120 -16.80 5.01 7.00
N ARG A 121 -15.93 4.86 6.00
CA ARG A 121 -16.25 5.10 4.58
C ARG A 121 -16.95 3.91 3.91
N GLY A 122 -17.23 2.83 4.65
CA GLY A 122 -17.86 1.62 4.12
C GLY A 122 -16.90 0.73 3.30
N TYR A 123 -15.61 1.06 3.28
CA TYR A 123 -14.63 0.21 2.63
C TYR A 123 -14.39 -1.04 3.48
N HIS A 124 -14.36 -2.19 2.81
CA HIS A 124 -14.04 -3.46 3.44
C HIS A 124 -12.51 -3.57 3.49
N PRO A 125 -11.92 -3.76 4.68
CA PRO A 125 -10.48 -4.01 4.77
C PRO A 125 -10.12 -5.27 3.99
N ASP A 126 -9.11 -5.17 3.14
CA ASP A 126 -8.55 -6.32 2.45
C ASP A 126 -7.43 -6.98 3.28
N ALA A 127 -6.96 -8.12 2.79
CA ALA A 127 -5.85 -8.83 3.42
C ALA A 127 -4.58 -7.96 3.50
N ILE A 128 -4.37 -7.05 2.54
CA ILE A 128 -3.21 -6.15 2.52
C ILE A 128 -3.28 -5.17 3.70
N THR A 129 -4.43 -4.56 3.93
CA THR A 129 -4.68 -3.63 5.04
C THR A 129 -4.39 -4.29 6.38
N LEU A 130 -4.97 -5.47 6.59
CA LEU A 130 -4.87 -6.20 7.85
C LEU A 130 -3.45 -6.73 8.09
N ASN A 131 -2.81 -7.27 7.06
CA ASN A 131 -1.42 -7.72 7.13
C ASN A 131 -0.45 -6.57 7.42
N THR A 132 -0.68 -5.38 6.84
CA THR A 132 0.12 -4.19 7.11
C THR A 132 0.04 -3.76 8.57
N LEU A 133 -1.17 -3.76 9.16
CA LEU A 133 -1.38 -3.44 10.58
C LEU A 133 -0.74 -4.48 11.51
N MET A 134 -0.97 -5.77 11.26
CA MET A 134 -0.36 -6.85 12.04
C MET A 134 1.17 -6.80 11.96
N ARG A 135 1.73 -6.54 10.77
CA ARG A 135 3.17 -6.37 10.61
C ARG A 135 3.70 -5.19 11.41
N GLY A 136 3.02 -4.04 11.36
CA GLY A 136 3.38 -2.86 12.15
C GLY A 136 3.40 -3.14 13.65
N LEU A 137 2.38 -3.85 14.17
CA LEU A 137 2.35 -4.31 15.56
C LEU A 137 3.52 -5.23 15.90
N CYS A 138 3.78 -6.25 15.07
CA CYS A 138 4.91 -7.15 15.27
C CYS A 138 6.26 -6.41 15.23
N ASP A 139 6.44 -5.46 14.31
CA ASP A 139 7.69 -4.70 14.16
C ASP A 139 7.95 -3.76 15.34
N LYS A 140 6.88 -3.30 16.02
CA LYS A 140 6.96 -2.54 17.29
C LYS A 140 7.14 -3.45 18.53
N GLY A 141 7.06 -4.76 18.37
CA GLY A 141 7.10 -5.72 19.48
C GLY A 141 5.76 -5.94 20.18
N GLU A 142 4.68 -5.32 19.71
CA GLU A 142 3.31 -5.49 20.24
C GLU A 142 2.65 -6.77 19.66
N VAL A 143 3.38 -7.90 19.69
CA VAL A 143 2.96 -9.17 19.04
C VAL A 143 1.64 -9.69 19.59
N LYS A 144 1.39 -9.53 20.90
CA LYS A 144 0.10 -9.90 21.52
C LYS A 144 -1.08 -9.17 20.88
N GLU A 145 -0.93 -7.88 20.60
CA GLU A 145 -1.98 -7.09 19.93
C GLU A 145 -2.14 -7.50 18.46
N ALA A 146 -1.08 -7.97 17.80
CA ALA A 146 -1.18 -8.55 16.46
C ALA A 146 -2.04 -9.82 16.46
N PHE A 147 -1.91 -10.69 17.46
CA PHE A 147 -2.78 -11.85 17.64
C PHE A 147 -4.21 -11.46 18.01
N ASN A 148 -4.40 -10.46 18.89
CA ASN A 148 -5.74 -9.95 19.20
C ASN A 148 -6.46 -9.44 17.94
N LEU A 149 -5.75 -8.72 17.05
CA LEU A 149 -6.30 -8.27 15.77
C LEU A 149 -6.62 -9.46 14.87
N HIS A 150 -5.71 -10.43 14.75
CA HIS A 150 -5.94 -11.67 14.00
C HIS A 150 -7.22 -12.39 14.45
N ASP A 151 -7.39 -12.61 15.75
CA ASP A 151 -8.53 -13.37 16.29
C ASP A 151 -9.86 -12.64 16.08
N LYS A 152 -9.88 -11.32 16.27
CA LYS A 152 -11.05 -10.48 15.97
C LYS A 152 -11.45 -10.58 14.50
N VAL A 153 -10.47 -10.56 13.60
CA VAL A 153 -10.73 -10.61 12.16
C VAL A 153 -11.23 -11.98 11.73
N ILE A 154 -10.68 -13.08 12.28
CA ILE A 154 -11.22 -14.43 12.06
C ILE A 154 -12.66 -14.54 12.57
N ALA A 155 -12.96 -13.98 13.75
CA ALA A 155 -14.31 -13.99 14.30
C ALA A 155 -15.33 -13.26 13.40
N LEU A 156 -14.88 -12.31 12.58
CA LEU A 156 -15.69 -11.64 11.55
C LEU A 156 -15.80 -12.45 10.24
N GLY A 157 -15.30 -13.68 10.20
CA GLY A 157 -15.39 -14.59 9.05
C GLY A 157 -14.28 -14.44 8.01
N PHE A 158 -13.27 -13.60 8.25
CA PHE A 158 -12.14 -13.47 7.34
C PHE A 158 -11.26 -14.72 7.37
N ARG A 159 -10.76 -15.09 6.20
CA ARG A 159 -9.78 -16.17 6.04
C ARG A 159 -8.42 -15.59 5.72
N PHE A 160 -7.48 -15.79 6.63
CA PHE A 160 -6.09 -15.41 6.41
C PHE A 160 -5.35 -16.43 5.56
N ASN A 161 -4.27 -15.97 4.92
CA ASN A 161 -3.43 -16.75 4.04
C ASN A 161 -2.02 -16.93 4.63
N HIS A 162 -1.15 -17.60 3.88
CA HIS A 162 0.23 -17.87 4.29
C HIS A 162 1.03 -16.58 4.61
N ILE A 163 0.72 -15.45 3.97
CA ILE A 163 1.40 -14.16 4.22
C ILE A 163 1.10 -13.68 5.64
N THR A 164 -0.14 -13.79 6.10
CA THR A 164 -0.53 -13.39 7.46
C THR A 164 0.22 -14.21 8.51
N TYR A 165 0.23 -15.53 8.37
CA TYR A 165 0.91 -16.39 9.33
C TYR A 165 2.43 -16.21 9.29
N ALA A 166 3.02 -15.96 8.11
CA ALA A 166 4.44 -15.61 8.02
C ALA A 166 4.77 -14.32 8.80
N ILE A 167 3.88 -13.32 8.81
CA ILE A 167 4.03 -12.09 9.61
C ILE A 167 4.01 -12.41 11.11
N LEU A 168 3.04 -13.20 11.57
CA LEU A 168 2.88 -13.55 12.99
C LEU A 168 4.03 -14.43 13.50
N ILE A 169 4.46 -15.43 12.71
CA ILE A 169 5.61 -16.28 13.01
C ILE A 169 6.88 -15.42 13.12
N ASN A 170 7.13 -14.55 12.15
CA ASN A 170 8.27 -13.62 12.19
C ASN A 170 8.20 -12.68 13.40
N GLY A 171 7.01 -12.20 13.78
CA GLY A 171 6.80 -11.42 14.99
C GLY A 171 7.21 -12.17 16.26
N LEU A 172 6.73 -13.41 16.42
CA LEU A 172 7.10 -14.28 17.54
C LEU A 172 8.61 -14.54 17.59
N SER A 173 9.23 -14.82 16.45
CA SER A 173 10.68 -15.02 16.37
C SER A 173 11.46 -13.77 16.80
N LYS A 174 11.00 -12.57 16.43
CA LYS A 174 11.65 -11.30 16.81
C LYS A 174 11.63 -11.01 18.31
N ILE A 175 10.61 -11.49 19.03
CA ILE A 175 10.50 -11.32 20.48
C ILE A 175 11.09 -12.50 21.27
N GLY A 176 11.71 -13.48 20.59
CA GLY A 176 12.34 -14.64 21.22
C GLY A 176 11.37 -15.80 21.54
N GLU A 177 10.09 -15.67 21.21
CA GLU A 177 9.04 -16.68 21.44
C GLU A 177 9.10 -17.80 20.38
N THR A 178 10.25 -18.47 20.31
CA THR A 178 10.59 -19.42 19.25
C THR A 178 9.71 -20.67 19.29
N GLU A 179 9.39 -21.18 20.48
CA GLU A 179 8.53 -22.36 20.62
C GLU A 179 7.10 -22.07 20.12
N ALA A 180 6.56 -20.90 20.44
CA ALA A 180 5.26 -20.46 19.93
C ALA A 180 5.29 -20.31 18.40
N ALA A 181 6.39 -19.78 17.84
CA ALA A 181 6.55 -19.64 16.40
C ALA A 181 6.55 -21.01 15.69
N ILE A 182 7.28 -21.99 16.22
CA ILE A 182 7.34 -23.36 15.70
C ILE A 182 5.96 -24.04 15.81
N LYS A 183 5.28 -23.89 16.95
CA LYS A 183 3.94 -24.44 17.15
C LYS A 183 2.95 -23.88 16.14
N LEU A 184 2.99 -22.57 15.90
CA LEU A 184 2.14 -21.93 14.89
C LEU A 184 2.46 -22.46 13.48
N LEU A 185 3.74 -22.56 13.11
CA LEU A 185 4.18 -23.11 11.83
C LEU A 185 3.68 -24.55 11.60
N ARG A 186 3.78 -25.42 12.61
CA ARG A 186 3.27 -26.79 12.53
C ARG A 186 1.75 -26.83 12.35
N SER A 187 1.02 -25.97 13.07
CA SER A 187 -0.44 -25.92 12.98
C SER A 187 -0.95 -25.53 11.59
N ILE A 188 -0.24 -24.63 10.89
CA ILE A 188 -0.62 -24.21 9.54
C ILE A 188 -0.24 -25.26 8.49
N GLN A 189 0.85 -26.01 8.70
CA GLN A 189 1.25 -27.12 7.83
C GLN A 189 0.27 -28.29 7.91
N GLY A 190 -0.16 -28.68 9.12
CA GLY A 190 -1.17 -29.72 9.31
C GLY A 190 -2.48 -29.41 8.58
N ARG A 191 -2.99 -28.18 8.73
CA ARG A 191 -4.21 -27.73 8.03
C ARG A 191 -4.08 -27.69 6.51
N SER A 192 -2.87 -27.47 5.99
CA SER A 192 -2.62 -27.48 4.54
C SER A 192 -2.62 -28.89 3.95
N ALA A 193 -2.23 -29.90 4.73
CA ALA A 193 -2.28 -31.31 4.32
C ALA A 193 -3.73 -31.84 4.31
N GLU A 194 -4.52 -31.53 5.35
CA GLU A 194 -5.93 -31.94 5.45
C GLU A 194 -6.80 -31.33 4.34
N ALA A 195 -6.52 -30.10 3.91
CA ALA A 195 -7.23 -29.44 2.82
C ALA A 195 -6.90 -30.01 1.42
N MET A 196 -5.80 -30.76 1.28
CA MET A 196 -5.45 -31.47 0.05
C MET A 196 -6.11 -32.86 -0.01
N GLU A 197 -6.23 -33.57 1.12
CA GLU A 197 -6.96 -34.85 1.17
C GLU A 197 -8.47 -34.66 0.91
N ALA A 198 -9.08 -33.60 1.43
CA ALA A 198 -10.50 -33.28 1.21
C ALA A 198 -10.86 -32.84 -0.24
N LYS A 199 -9.87 -32.72 -1.14
CA LYS A 199 -10.10 -32.46 -2.58
C LYS A 199 -9.92 -33.70 -3.45
N VAL A 200 -9.47 -34.81 -2.87
CA VAL A 200 -9.18 -36.07 -3.57
C VAL A 200 -10.25 -37.15 -3.26
N VAL A 201 -11.20 -36.85 -2.36
CA VAL A 201 -12.38 -37.66 -2.05
C VAL A 201 -13.63 -36.96 -2.57
#